data_AF-A0A4Q2VS55-F1
#
_entry.id   AF-A0A4Q2VS55-F1
#
_cell.length_a   1.000
_cell.length_b   1.000
_cell.length_c   1.000
_cell.angle_alpha   90.00
_cell.angle_beta   90.00
_cell.angle_gamma   90.00
#
_symmetry.space_group_name_H-M   'P 1'
#
loop_
_entity.id
_entity.type
_entity.pdbx_description
1 polymer ?
#
loop_
_entity_poly.entity_id
_entity_poly.type
_entity_poly.pdbx_seq_one_letter_code
_entity_poly.pdbx_strand_id
1 'polypeptide(L)'
;MAGTSPALKWGGIFLLTSIGYFVFKLYQQRVFFRRSVKKYNLPTLPGHSWLLGNLITVGKIMMKYPEDVHGQLMPDFLARDYPEIAELGICYIDLWPISWPMLATFHPDIAAQFTQETSRPKHEIIRCQFRPLTGLKDLVLSEGAFWKKWRATFNPGFSTQNITALVPEFIEEALVWKKYLQEIAKDGRVVPLEDCVMKATCDIIGRSVLGISLGIQTGVDDKIFPTLKSAISLLVTDWSPPQWGRLLNPFRHSRLSSLNRQLRSQLQPLIEAQLQNHECNEGPKTVNGLAIRTYMKEYGSEGTSGSTIDSDFLDVTIENLKIFLFAGHDTTASTLCFAYNYLYQHPDVLAKLRVEHDAVLGTDPSDATRRISETPTLLNQLSYTTAIIKETLRLEPPIGSCREGSPTFFLRHPETGQQLPTDGFILFSASKAIHRNSKFWSEPDKFIPERWLDPVAHKNAFRPFELGPRGCIGQELALTELRLLLAMTVRELEIVPAYKEKDEVLLGYQAYQAQMPGELTAHPSKGMPVTVCLRKAGNTHE
;
A
#
# COMPACT_ATOMS: atom_id res chain seq x y z
N MET A 1 -56.15 25.06 12.47
CA MET A 1 -54.86 24.83 13.15
C MET A 1 -54.31 23.49 12.69
N ALA A 2 -53.43 23.50 11.69
CA ALA A 2 -52.84 22.26 11.17
C ALA A 2 -51.74 21.80 12.13
N GLY A 3 -51.96 20.68 12.83
CA GLY A 3 -50.97 20.07 13.69
C GLY A 3 -49.81 19.52 12.85
N THR A 4 -48.63 20.11 12.99
CA THR A 4 -47.38 19.55 12.42
C THR A 4 -47.23 18.10 12.88
N SER A 5 -47.03 17.16 11.95
CA SER A 5 -46.99 15.73 12.27
C SER A 5 -45.89 15.44 13.31
N PRO A 6 -46.09 14.46 14.22
CA PRO A 6 -45.08 14.08 15.20
C PRO A 6 -43.71 13.76 14.55
N ALA A 7 -43.71 13.18 13.35
CA ALA A 7 -42.50 12.88 12.58
C ALA A 7 -41.71 14.14 12.19
N LEU A 8 -42.39 15.23 11.82
CA LEU A 8 -41.75 16.53 11.55
C LEU A 8 -41.13 17.13 12.82
N LYS A 9 -41.78 16.97 13.98
CA LYS A 9 -41.23 17.44 15.26
C LYS A 9 -39.99 16.64 15.68
N TRP A 10 -40.05 15.31 15.60
CA TRP A 10 -38.91 14.44 15.91
C TRP A 10 -37.75 14.62 14.92
N GLY A 11 -38.03 14.78 13.63
CA GLY A 11 -37.03 15.11 12.62
C GLY A 11 -36.36 16.46 12.88
N GLY A 12 -37.13 17.47 13.28
CA GLY A 12 -36.60 18.78 13.68
C GLY A 12 -35.70 18.73 14.91
N ILE A 13 -36.10 17.98 15.95
CA ILE A 13 -35.28 17.77 17.15
C ILE A 13 -33.98 17.05 16.80
N PHE A 14 -34.03 15.98 16.00
CA PHE A 14 -32.84 15.24 15.58
C PHE A 14 -31.86 16.11 14.76
N LEU A 15 -32.38 16.95 13.86
CA LEU A 15 -31.55 17.88 13.09
C LEU A 15 -30.88 18.92 14.00
N LEU A 16 -31.64 19.53 14.91
CA LEU A 16 -31.11 20.52 15.85
C LEU A 16 -30.07 19.93 16.81
N THR A 17 -30.29 18.73 17.34
CA THR A 17 -29.31 18.06 18.20
C THR A 17 -28.05 17.66 17.42
N SER A 18 -28.19 17.21 16.17
CA SER A 18 -27.07 16.89 15.29
C SER A 18 -26.23 18.12 14.94
N ILE A 19 -26.88 19.24 14.61
CA ILE A 19 -26.20 20.52 14.37
C ILE A 19 -25.52 21.00 15.66
N GLY A 20 -26.20 20.97 16.79
CA GLY A 20 -25.65 21.36 18.09
C GLY A 20 -24.42 20.52 18.46
N TYR A 21 -24.48 19.20 18.26
CA TYR A 21 -23.36 18.29 18.47
C TYR A 21 -22.19 18.59 17.52
N PHE A 22 -22.48 18.83 16.23
CA PHE A 22 -21.47 19.20 15.25
C PHE A 22 -20.77 20.51 15.63
N VAL A 23 -21.52 21.55 15.99
CA VAL A 23 -20.96 22.86 16.42
C VAL A 23 -20.14 22.70 17.70
N PHE A 24 -20.61 21.90 18.66
CA PHE A 24 -19.85 21.61 19.87
C PHE A 24 -18.53 20.89 19.55
N LYS A 25 -18.56 19.88 18.67
CA LYS A 25 -17.34 19.16 18.24
C LYS A 25 -16.39 20.05 17.44
N LEU A 26 -16.90 20.87 16.53
CA LEU A 26 -16.13 21.88 15.83
C LEU A 26 -15.40 22.79 16.83
N TYR A 27 -16.15 23.35 17.79
CA TYR A 27 -15.58 24.21 18.82
C TYR A 27 -14.50 23.50 19.63
N GLN A 28 -14.75 22.27 20.10
CA GLN A 28 -13.77 21.47 20.83
C GLN A 28 -12.48 21.28 20.04
N GLN A 29 -12.59 20.87 18.76
CA GLN A 29 -11.42 20.60 17.91
C GLN A 29 -10.63 21.88 17.60
N ARG A 30 -11.32 22.98 17.27
CA ARG A 30 -10.67 24.27 16.96
C ARG A 30 -9.96 24.87 18.17
N VAL A 31 -10.60 24.79 19.34
CA VAL A 31 -10.00 25.23 20.61
C VAL A 31 -8.80 24.37 20.95
N PHE A 32 -8.91 23.04 20.84
CA PHE A 32 -7.81 22.12 21.05
C PHE A 32 -6.61 22.47 20.16
N PHE A 33 -6.81 22.53 18.84
CA PHE A 33 -5.74 22.80 17.89
C PHE A 33 -5.04 24.14 18.17
N ARG A 34 -5.82 25.24 18.28
CA ARG A 34 -5.26 26.58 18.50
C ARG A 34 -4.56 26.72 19.85
N ARG A 35 -5.06 26.07 20.90
CA ARG A 35 -4.40 26.05 22.21
C ARG A 35 -3.07 25.29 22.13
N SER A 36 -3.03 24.14 21.46
CA SER A 36 -1.81 23.37 21.26
C SER A 36 -0.77 24.17 20.49
N VAL A 37 -1.17 24.82 19.39
CA VAL A 37 -0.28 25.65 18.57
C VAL A 37 0.30 26.81 19.37
N LYS A 38 -0.54 27.55 20.12
CA LYS A 38 -0.08 28.67 20.95
C LYS A 38 0.81 28.21 22.11
N LYS A 39 0.45 27.11 22.78
CA LYS A 39 1.16 26.61 23.97
C LYS A 39 2.57 26.12 23.65
N TYR A 40 2.73 25.42 22.52
CA TYR A 40 3.99 24.74 22.17
C TYR A 40 4.74 25.40 21.00
N ASN A 41 4.23 26.54 20.49
CA ASN A 41 4.77 27.24 19.33
C ASN A 41 4.96 26.31 18.13
N LEU A 42 3.87 25.64 17.72
CA LEU A 42 3.91 24.57 16.71
C LEU A 42 3.99 25.13 15.29
N PRO A 43 4.78 24.50 14.40
CA PRO A 43 4.77 24.82 12.97
C PRO A 43 3.43 24.42 12.36
N THR A 44 2.71 25.40 11.82
CA THR A 44 1.39 25.22 11.18
C THR A 44 1.32 25.96 9.87
N LEU A 45 0.36 25.57 9.03
CA LEU A 45 0.07 26.30 7.80
C LEU A 45 -0.48 27.70 8.10
N PRO A 46 -0.09 28.72 7.31
CA PRO A 46 -0.65 30.05 7.45
C PRO A 46 -2.15 30.06 7.12
N GLY A 47 -2.85 31.05 7.68
CA GLY A 47 -4.27 31.29 7.37
C GLY A 47 -5.25 30.32 8.07
N HIS A 48 -4.91 29.75 9.23
CA HIS A 48 -5.83 28.91 10.01
C HIS A 48 -7.13 29.65 10.36
N SER A 49 -8.24 29.20 9.77
CA SER A 49 -9.58 29.75 9.99
C SER A 49 -10.23 29.16 11.24
N TRP A 50 -11.01 29.96 11.97
CA TRP A 50 -11.79 29.44 13.09
C TRP A 50 -12.87 28.44 12.64
N LEU A 51 -13.52 28.70 11.50
CA LEU A 51 -14.57 27.82 10.98
C LEU A 51 -13.97 26.65 10.22
N LEU A 52 -13.03 26.92 9.31
CA LEU A 52 -12.55 25.94 8.32
C LEU A 52 -11.16 25.37 8.63
N GLY A 53 -10.51 25.75 9.73
CA GLY A 53 -9.17 25.25 10.06
C GLY A 53 -8.19 25.57 8.93
N ASN A 54 -7.45 24.56 8.47
CA ASN A 54 -6.55 24.66 7.33
C ASN A 54 -7.19 24.23 5.99
N LEU A 55 -8.50 23.93 5.94
CA LEU A 55 -9.17 23.47 4.72
C LEU A 55 -9.05 24.47 3.55
N ILE A 56 -9.07 25.78 3.83
CA ILE A 56 -8.93 26.80 2.78
C ILE A 56 -7.52 26.75 2.18
N THR A 57 -6.49 26.73 3.04
CA THR A 57 -5.09 26.73 2.60
C THR A 57 -4.78 25.45 1.84
N VAL A 58 -5.15 24.29 2.40
CA VAL A 58 -4.95 23.00 1.73
C VAL A 58 -5.76 22.93 0.43
N GLY A 59 -7.02 23.38 0.41
CA GLY A 59 -7.83 23.44 -0.80
C GLY A 59 -7.19 24.29 -1.90
N LYS A 60 -6.66 25.47 -1.57
CA LYS A 60 -5.93 26.33 -2.53
C LYS A 60 -4.70 25.66 -3.13
N ILE A 61 -4.01 24.82 -2.36
CA ILE A 61 -2.83 24.10 -2.83
C ILE A 61 -3.24 22.94 -3.71
N MET A 62 -4.20 22.13 -3.26
CA MET A 62 -4.71 20.99 -4.04
C MET A 62 -5.31 21.45 -5.37
N MET A 63 -5.98 22.61 -5.43
CA MET A 63 -6.52 23.19 -6.69
C MET A 63 -5.44 23.56 -7.73
N LYS A 64 -4.15 23.58 -7.38
CA LYS A 64 -3.05 23.77 -8.36
C LYS A 64 -2.74 22.49 -9.15
N TYR A 65 -3.23 21.36 -8.68
CA TYR A 65 -2.89 20.03 -9.17
C TYR A 65 -4.14 19.33 -9.74
N PRO A 66 -3.97 18.22 -10.48
CA PRO A 66 -5.08 17.41 -10.99
C PRO A 66 -6.11 17.07 -9.91
N GLU A 67 -7.40 17.12 -10.26
CA GLU A 67 -8.50 16.95 -9.30
C GLU A 67 -8.53 15.55 -8.66
N ASP A 68 -8.00 14.55 -9.36
CA ASP A 68 -7.96 13.16 -8.93
C ASP A 68 -6.68 12.79 -8.19
N VAL A 69 -5.80 13.73 -7.85
CA VAL A 69 -4.52 13.40 -7.20
C VAL A 69 -4.72 12.75 -5.82
N HIS A 70 -3.91 11.75 -5.49
CA HIS A 70 -4.06 11.03 -4.22
C HIS A 70 -3.68 11.90 -3.01
N GLY A 71 -4.47 11.81 -1.92
CA GLY A 71 -4.29 12.65 -0.73
C GLY A 71 -2.92 12.51 -0.03
N GLN A 72 -2.20 11.41 -0.25
CA GLN A 72 -0.85 11.22 0.32
C GLN A 72 0.19 12.21 -0.23
N LEU A 73 -0.06 12.83 -1.38
CA LEU A 73 0.85 13.81 -1.99
C LEU A 73 0.72 15.17 -1.32
N MET A 74 -0.35 15.40 -0.54
CA MET A 74 -0.61 16.67 0.11
C MET A 74 0.59 17.19 0.93
N PRO A 75 1.27 16.39 1.78
CA PRO A 75 2.46 16.87 2.48
C PRO A 75 3.64 17.25 1.56
N ASP A 76 3.80 16.59 0.40
CA ASP A 76 4.84 16.95 -0.58
C ASP A 76 4.52 18.31 -1.21
N PHE A 77 3.26 18.53 -1.60
CA PHE A 77 2.80 19.81 -2.13
C PHE A 77 2.92 20.95 -1.11
N LEU A 78 2.58 20.68 0.15
CA LEU A 78 2.78 21.64 1.24
C LEU A 78 4.25 22.02 1.40
N ALA A 79 5.16 21.03 1.38
CA ALA A 79 6.59 21.30 1.50
C ALA A 79 7.12 22.11 0.31
N ARG A 80 6.59 21.91 -0.90
CA ARG A 80 6.96 22.72 -2.08
C ARG A 80 6.49 24.17 -1.98
N ASP A 81 5.26 24.38 -1.51
CA ASP A 81 4.66 25.71 -1.42
C ASP A 81 5.12 26.52 -0.19
N TYR A 82 5.58 25.84 0.87
CA TYR A 82 6.05 26.44 2.11
C TYR A 82 7.45 25.93 2.48
N PRO A 83 8.52 26.52 1.92
CA PRO A 83 9.90 26.09 2.16
C PRO A 83 10.30 26.07 3.65
N GLU A 84 9.75 26.99 4.46
CA GLU A 84 9.99 27.05 5.90
C GLU A 84 9.44 25.83 6.65
N ILE A 85 8.33 25.27 6.16
CA ILE A 85 7.75 24.03 6.67
C ILE A 85 8.61 22.86 6.19
N ALA A 86 9.02 22.86 4.92
CA ALA A 86 9.92 21.87 4.34
C ALA A 86 11.24 21.71 5.11
N GLU A 87 11.83 22.84 5.50
CA GLU A 87 13.09 22.89 6.25
C GLU A 87 12.96 22.26 7.65
N LEU A 88 11.85 22.55 8.34
CA LEU A 88 11.52 21.96 9.65
C LEU A 88 11.16 20.48 9.58
N GLY A 89 10.79 19.95 8.41
CA GLY A 89 10.51 18.53 8.28
C GLY A 89 9.17 18.08 8.88
N ILE A 90 8.32 19.00 9.35
CA ILE A 90 7.10 18.71 10.10
C ILE A 90 6.04 19.81 9.98
N CYS A 91 4.76 19.43 9.94
CA CYS A 91 3.63 20.36 9.95
C CYS A 91 2.46 19.82 10.77
N TYR A 92 1.87 20.68 11.62
CA TYR A 92 0.57 20.44 12.22
C TYR A 92 -0.55 21.00 11.35
N ILE A 93 -1.54 20.18 11.03
CA ILE A 93 -2.60 20.49 10.05
C ILE A 93 -3.95 20.15 10.65
N ASP A 94 -4.88 21.10 10.60
CA ASP A 94 -6.25 20.96 11.05
C ASP A 94 -7.23 20.85 9.86
N LEU A 95 -7.63 19.62 9.54
CA LEU A 95 -8.57 19.33 8.44
C LEU A 95 -9.98 18.97 8.92
N TRP A 96 -10.30 19.19 10.20
CA TRP A 96 -11.64 18.84 10.70
C TRP A 96 -12.70 19.67 9.96
N PRO A 97 -13.85 19.09 9.53
CA PRO A 97 -14.35 17.74 9.84
C PRO A 97 -13.93 16.64 8.84
N ILE A 98 -13.16 16.95 7.81
CA ILE A 98 -12.76 15.98 6.77
C ILE A 98 -11.85 14.89 7.35
N SER A 99 -10.91 15.29 8.20
CA SER A 99 -10.01 14.38 8.92
C SER A 99 -9.72 14.92 10.32
N TRP A 100 -9.17 14.06 11.18
CA TRP A 100 -8.66 14.49 12.48
C TRP A 100 -7.44 15.40 12.30
N PRO A 101 -7.15 16.28 13.27
CA PRO A 101 -5.90 17.02 13.28
C PRO A 101 -4.71 16.06 13.16
N MET A 102 -3.73 16.42 12.34
CA MET A 102 -2.56 15.58 12.08
C MET A 102 -1.27 16.36 12.27
N LEU A 103 -0.25 15.62 12.68
CA LEU A 103 1.15 15.97 12.60
C LEU A 103 1.70 15.16 11.42
N ALA A 104 1.91 15.83 10.29
CA ALA A 104 2.55 15.24 9.13
C ALA A 104 4.06 15.48 9.24
N THR A 105 4.86 14.41 9.25
CA THR A 105 6.31 14.50 9.21
C THR A 105 6.83 14.07 7.84
N PHE A 106 7.74 14.88 7.32
CA PHE A 106 8.59 14.57 6.18
C PHE A 106 10.08 14.60 6.55
N HIS A 107 10.36 14.50 7.87
CA HIS A 107 11.67 14.20 8.43
C HIS A 107 11.78 12.71 8.80
N PRO A 108 12.79 11.97 8.30
CA PRO A 108 12.93 10.53 8.50
C PRO A 108 13.17 10.13 9.96
N ASP A 109 13.96 10.92 10.71
CA ASP A 109 14.23 10.65 12.13
C ASP A 109 13.06 10.97 13.06
N ILE A 110 12.24 11.97 12.74
CA ILE A 110 10.97 12.20 13.46
C ILE A 110 10.02 11.02 13.21
N ALA A 111 9.95 10.51 11.98
CA ALA A 111 9.17 9.32 11.67
C ALA A 111 9.68 8.09 12.43
N ALA A 112 11.00 7.93 12.59
CA ALA A 112 11.60 6.80 13.32
C ALA A 112 11.17 6.73 14.80
N GLN A 113 10.97 7.86 15.47
CA GLN A 113 10.58 7.90 16.89
C GLN A 113 9.25 7.19 17.17
N PHE A 114 8.26 7.34 16.28
CA PHE A 114 6.94 6.72 16.48
C PHE A 114 6.76 5.38 15.77
N THR A 115 7.66 4.98 14.87
CA THR A 115 7.54 3.69 14.16
C THR A 115 8.57 2.65 14.61
N GLN A 116 9.76 3.07 15.00
CA GLN A 116 10.88 2.20 15.36
C GLN A 116 11.13 2.19 16.85
N GLU A 117 11.32 3.37 17.46
CA GLU A 117 11.71 3.48 18.88
C GLU A 117 10.56 3.05 19.79
N THR A 118 9.39 3.64 19.60
CA THR A 118 8.21 3.34 20.43
C THR A 118 7.19 2.44 19.73
N SER A 119 7.28 2.28 18.41
CA SER A 119 6.35 1.48 17.59
C SER A 119 4.88 1.74 17.97
N ARG A 120 4.44 2.99 17.86
CA ARG A 120 3.09 3.44 18.20
C ARG A 120 2.01 2.64 17.45
N PRO A 121 0.84 2.40 18.07
CA PRO A 121 -0.25 1.69 17.41
C PRO A 121 -0.79 2.48 16.22
N LYS A 122 -1.51 1.81 15.32
CA LYS A 122 -2.23 2.49 14.23
C LYS A 122 -3.30 3.42 14.80
N HIS A 123 -3.48 4.59 14.20
CA HIS A 123 -4.50 5.55 14.65
C HIS A 123 -5.91 4.95 14.59
N GLU A 124 -6.80 5.35 15.50
CA GLU A 124 -8.15 4.78 15.64
C GLU A 124 -8.99 4.88 14.36
N ILE A 125 -8.73 5.88 13.49
CA ILE A 125 -9.41 5.98 12.18
C ILE A 125 -9.22 4.71 11.32
N ILE A 126 -7.99 4.18 11.24
CA ILE A 126 -7.68 2.98 10.46
C ILE A 126 -8.28 1.75 11.15
N ARG A 127 -8.22 1.72 12.49
CA ARG A 127 -8.81 0.65 13.30
C ARG A 127 -10.33 0.59 13.11
N CYS A 128 -11.03 1.72 13.14
CA CYS A 128 -12.47 1.78 12.87
C CYS A 128 -12.82 1.36 11.45
N GLN A 129 -12.03 1.76 10.45
CA GLN A 129 -12.25 1.41 9.05
C GLN A 129 -12.18 -0.10 8.80
N PHE A 130 -11.19 -0.78 9.39
CA PHE A 130 -10.92 -2.19 9.11
C PHE A 130 -11.47 -3.18 10.15
N ARG A 131 -11.86 -2.71 11.35
CA ARG A 131 -12.53 -3.56 12.38
C ARG A 131 -13.68 -4.39 11.80
N PRO A 132 -14.55 -3.85 10.93
CA PRO A 132 -15.63 -4.63 10.34
C PRO A 132 -15.18 -5.76 9.40
N LEU A 133 -13.95 -5.71 8.85
CA LEU A 133 -13.38 -6.76 7.99
C LEU A 133 -12.70 -7.86 8.81
N THR A 134 -11.80 -7.47 9.72
CA THR A 134 -10.86 -8.39 10.39
C THR A 134 -11.10 -8.57 11.88
N GLY A 135 -12.01 -7.80 12.48
CA GLY A 135 -12.17 -7.77 13.93
C GLY A 135 -10.91 -7.29 14.68
N LEU A 136 -9.98 -6.61 13.99
CA LEU A 136 -8.65 -6.24 14.51
C LEU A 136 -7.73 -7.44 14.82
N LYS A 137 -8.05 -8.63 14.32
CA LYS A 137 -7.26 -9.86 14.49
C LYS A 137 -6.21 -10.05 13.38
N ASP A 138 -5.75 -8.98 12.76
CA ASP A 138 -4.75 -9.00 11.69
C ASP A 138 -3.41 -8.39 12.11
N LEU A 139 -2.33 -8.69 11.38
CA LEU A 139 -0.98 -8.20 11.66
C LEU A 139 -0.79 -6.69 11.50
N VAL A 140 -1.71 -5.98 10.85
CA VAL A 140 -1.61 -4.53 10.64
C VAL A 140 -2.13 -3.79 11.87
N LEU A 141 -3.25 -4.23 12.44
CA LEU A 141 -4.01 -3.52 13.48
C LEU A 141 -3.89 -4.10 14.88
N SER A 142 -3.55 -5.38 15.02
CA SER A 142 -3.38 -6.00 16.32
C SER A 142 -2.16 -5.44 17.06
N GLU A 143 -2.12 -5.51 18.39
CA GLU A 143 -1.07 -4.89 19.20
C GLU A 143 -0.54 -5.82 20.29
N GLY A 144 0.57 -5.42 20.91
CA GLY A 144 1.14 -6.08 22.09
C GLY A 144 1.50 -7.56 21.87
N ALA A 145 1.22 -8.38 22.89
CA ALA A 145 1.56 -9.80 22.87
C ALA A 145 0.83 -10.58 21.77
N PHE A 146 -0.42 -10.21 21.47
CA PHE A 146 -1.20 -10.83 20.39
C PHE A 146 -0.50 -10.64 19.05
N TRP A 147 -0.12 -9.40 18.72
CA TRP A 147 0.62 -9.14 17.49
C TRP A 147 1.96 -9.88 17.45
N LYS A 148 2.71 -9.87 18.56
CA LYS A 148 4.03 -10.53 18.62
C LYS A 148 3.92 -12.03 18.36
N LYS A 149 2.92 -12.70 18.94
CA LYS A 149 2.62 -14.13 18.68
C LYS A 149 2.40 -14.37 17.20
N TRP A 150 1.40 -13.72 16.61
CA TRP A 150 1.02 -13.98 15.22
C TRP A 150 2.08 -13.53 14.21
N ARG A 151 2.81 -12.44 14.50
CA ARG A 151 3.92 -12.01 13.65
C ARG A 151 5.03 -13.06 13.61
N ALA A 152 5.37 -13.65 14.76
CA ALA A 152 6.33 -14.75 14.83
C ALA A 152 5.83 -15.99 14.08
N THR A 153 4.53 -16.30 14.18
CA THR A 153 3.91 -17.43 13.45
C THR A 153 4.02 -17.28 11.93
N PHE A 154 3.77 -16.09 11.37
CA PHE A 154 3.80 -15.88 9.91
C PHE A 154 5.17 -15.53 9.33
N ASN A 155 6.11 -14.99 10.13
CA ASN A 155 7.43 -14.56 9.65
C ASN A 155 8.20 -15.62 8.82
N PRO A 156 8.24 -16.91 9.20
CA PRO A 156 8.95 -17.93 8.41
C PRO A 156 8.47 -18.04 6.96
N GLY A 157 7.16 -17.87 6.75
CA GLY A 157 6.53 -17.89 5.43
C GLY A 157 7.03 -16.80 4.48
N PHE A 158 7.43 -15.65 5.04
CA PHE A 158 7.92 -14.50 4.28
C PHE A 158 9.44 -14.34 4.32
N SER A 159 10.17 -15.34 4.82
CA SER A 159 11.64 -15.32 4.81
C SER A 159 12.18 -15.37 3.38
N THR A 160 13.33 -14.72 3.12
CA THR A 160 13.99 -14.75 1.80
C THR A 160 14.22 -16.17 1.29
N GLN A 161 14.57 -17.11 2.18
CA GLN A 161 14.75 -18.52 1.81
C GLN A 161 13.43 -19.13 1.30
N ASN A 162 12.31 -18.91 2.00
CA ASN A 162 11.03 -19.46 1.59
C ASN A 162 10.50 -18.82 0.30
N ILE A 163 10.57 -17.50 0.20
CA ILE A 163 10.14 -16.78 -1.00
C ILE A 163 10.94 -17.23 -2.23
N THR A 164 12.26 -17.42 -2.08
CA THR A 164 13.12 -17.95 -3.15
C THR A 164 12.68 -19.35 -3.58
N ALA A 165 12.27 -20.21 -2.63
CA ALA A 165 11.78 -21.55 -2.92
C ALA A 165 10.42 -21.57 -3.63
N LEU A 166 9.62 -20.50 -3.52
CA LEU A 166 8.31 -20.36 -4.18
C LEU A 166 8.41 -19.77 -5.60
N VAL A 167 9.58 -19.28 -6.02
CA VAL A 167 9.78 -18.68 -7.36
C VAL A 167 9.33 -19.58 -8.52
N PRO A 168 9.56 -20.91 -8.52
CA PRO A 168 9.06 -21.76 -9.60
C PRO A 168 7.53 -21.66 -9.81
N GLU A 169 6.76 -21.55 -8.73
CA GLU A 169 5.30 -21.35 -8.80
C GLU A 169 4.96 -19.96 -9.35
N PHE A 170 5.75 -18.94 -9.02
CA PHE A 170 5.55 -17.58 -9.52
C PHE A 170 5.81 -17.48 -11.03
N ILE A 171 6.74 -18.29 -11.54
CA ILE A 171 7.04 -18.36 -12.98
C ILE A 171 5.79 -18.77 -13.76
N GLU A 172 4.99 -19.72 -13.26
CA GLU A 172 3.76 -20.14 -13.94
C GLU A 172 2.81 -18.96 -14.17
N GLU A 173 2.58 -18.16 -13.11
CA GLU A 173 1.71 -16.99 -13.19
C GLU A 173 2.34 -15.84 -14.00
N ALA A 174 3.66 -15.69 -13.94
CA ALA A 174 4.40 -14.71 -14.74
C ALA A 174 4.43 -15.06 -16.24
N LEU A 175 4.36 -16.34 -16.60
CA LEU A 175 4.19 -16.79 -17.99
C LEU A 175 2.80 -16.44 -18.52
N VAL A 176 1.75 -16.59 -17.71
CA VAL A 176 0.39 -16.14 -18.06
C VAL A 176 0.39 -14.63 -18.31
N TRP A 177 1.03 -13.87 -17.42
CA TRP A 177 1.20 -12.42 -17.58
C TRP A 177 1.93 -12.05 -18.87
N LYS A 178 3.07 -12.67 -19.13
CA LYS A 178 3.87 -12.44 -20.34
C LYS A 178 3.07 -12.74 -21.61
N LYS A 179 2.35 -13.87 -21.63
CA LYS A 179 1.50 -14.26 -22.76
C LYS A 179 0.39 -13.24 -23.00
N TYR A 180 -0.26 -12.76 -21.95
CA TYR A 180 -1.29 -11.72 -22.05
C TYR A 180 -0.73 -10.44 -22.69
N LEU A 181 0.46 -9.98 -22.27
CA LEU A 181 1.10 -8.82 -22.90
C LEU A 181 1.48 -9.08 -24.37
N GLN A 182 1.94 -10.29 -24.72
CA GLN A 182 2.23 -10.66 -26.11
C GLN A 182 0.96 -10.66 -26.98
N GLU A 183 -0.19 -11.05 -26.43
CA GLU A 183 -1.49 -10.96 -27.12
C GLU A 183 -1.89 -9.50 -27.34
N ILE A 184 -1.75 -8.63 -26.33
CA ILE A 184 -1.98 -7.18 -26.51
C ILE A 184 -1.05 -6.61 -27.58
N ALA A 185 0.21 -7.05 -27.61
CA ALA A 185 1.17 -6.59 -28.60
C ALA A 185 0.81 -6.97 -30.05
N LYS A 186 0.12 -8.10 -30.24
CA LYS A 186 -0.42 -8.51 -31.54
C LYS A 186 -1.65 -7.69 -31.93
N ASP A 187 -2.53 -7.43 -30.97
CA ASP A 187 -3.79 -6.72 -31.18
C ASP A 187 -3.59 -5.20 -31.37
N GLY A 188 -2.52 -4.63 -30.80
CA GLY A 188 -2.24 -3.18 -30.81
C GLY A 188 -3.26 -2.35 -30.03
N ARG A 189 -4.07 -2.98 -29.17
CA ARG A 189 -5.12 -2.32 -28.40
C ARG A 189 -4.57 -1.58 -27.17
N VAL A 190 -5.25 -0.51 -26.78
CA VAL A 190 -4.99 0.19 -25.51
C VAL A 190 -5.69 -0.54 -24.37
N VAL A 191 -4.98 -0.83 -23.29
CA VAL A 191 -5.53 -1.46 -22.08
C VAL A 191 -5.17 -0.66 -20.82
N PRO A 192 -6.01 -0.66 -19.77
CA PRO A 192 -5.60 -0.18 -18.46
C PRO A 192 -4.62 -1.18 -17.84
N LEU A 193 -3.33 -0.83 -17.76
CA LEU A 193 -2.31 -1.79 -17.35
C LEU A 193 -2.49 -2.23 -15.89
N GLU A 194 -2.88 -1.30 -15.02
CA GLU A 194 -3.01 -1.55 -13.59
C GLU A 194 -3.95 -2.71 -13.29
N ASP A 195 -5.17 -2.68 -13.83
CA ASP A 195 -6.16 -3.75 -13.65
C ASP A 195 -5.60 -5.11 -14.07
N CYS A 196 -4.73 -5.15 -15.08
CA CYS A 196 -4.15 -6.39 -15.59
C CYS A 196 -3.02 -6.88 -14.67
N VAL A 197 -2.17 -5.97 -14.19
CA VAL A 197 -1.09 -6.30 -13.24
C VAL A 197 -1.66 -6.70 -11.88
N MET A 198 -2.73 -6.07 -11.41
CA MET A 198 -3.43 -6.47 -10.18
C MET A 198 -3.87 -7.93 -10.24
N LYS A 199 -4.33 -8.42 -11.39
CA LYS A 199 -4.69 -9.84 -11.56
C LYS A 199 -3.47 -10.75 -11.47
N ALA A 200 -2.38 -10.39 -12.15
CA ALA A 200 -1.13 -11.16 -12.11
C ALA A 200 -0.55 -11.25 -10.69
N THR A 201 -0.52 -10.12 -9.99
CA THR A 201 -0.04 -10.08 -8.60
C THR A 201 -0.99 -10.81 -7.64
N CYS A 202 -2.30 -10.80 -7.90
CA CYS A 202 -3.27 -11.57 -7.14
C CYS A 202 -3.08 -13.10 -7.30
N ASP A 203 -2.81 -13.57 -8.51
CA ASP A 203 -2.52 -14.99 -8.75
C ASP A 203 -1.20 -15.42 -8.08
N ILE A 204 -0.14 -14.59 -8.14
CA ILE A 204 1.14 -14.84 -7.46
C ILE A 204 0.96 -14.91 -5.93
N ILE A 205 0.16 -14.01 -5.34
CA ILE A 205 -0.12 -14.10 -3.90
C ILE A 205 -1.00 -15.31 -3.56
N GLY A 206 -1.91 -15.71 -4.45
CA GLY A 206 -2.65 -16.97 -4.36
C GLY A 206 -1.71 -18.17 -4.24
N ARG A 207 -0.70 -18.26 -5.11
CA ARG A 207 0.32 -19.32 -5.06
C ARG A 207 1.14 -19.25 -3.77
N SER A 208 1.66 -18.08 -3.42
CA SER A 208 2.56 -17.95 -2.26
C SER A 208 1.86 -18.21 -0.93
N VAL A 209 0.62 -17.72 -0.78
CA VAL A 209 -0.10 -17.75 0.50
C VAL A 209 -1.01 -18.95 0.61
N LEU A 210 -1.81 -19.23 -0.42
CA LEU A 210 -2.84 -20.28 -0.42
C LEU A 210 -2.39 -21.56 -1.12
N GLY A 211 -1.29 -21.55 -1.87
CA GLY A 211 -0.83 -22.71 -2.64
C GLY A 211 -1.75 -23.09 -3.79
N ILE A 212 -2.56 -22.16 -4.28
CA ILE A 212 -3.47 -22.38 -5.40
C ILE A 212 -3.30 -21.27 -6.44
N SER A 213 -3.51 -21.60 -7.71
CA SER A 213 -3.75 -20.59 -8.73
C SER A 213 -5.20 -20.11 -8.59
N LEU A 214 -5.41 -18.80 -8.51
CA LEU A 214 -6.77 -18.24 -8.47
C LEU A 214 -7.37 -18.13 -9.88
N GLY A 215 -6.55 -18.17 -10.94
CA GLY A 215 -7.00 -18.11 -12.33
C GLY A 215 -7.58 -16.74 -12.72
N ILE A 216 -7.24 -15.68 -11.97
CA ILE A 216 -7.85 -14.35 -12.14
C ILE A 216 -7.40 -13.73 -13.46
N GLN A 217 -6.16 -13.97 -13.89
CA GLN A 217 -5.63 -13.45 -15.15
C GLN A 217 -6.41 -13.94 -16.39
N THR A 218 -6.88 -15.19 -16.39
CA THR A 218 -7.58 -15.81 -17.52
C THR A 218 -9.10 -15.73 -17.41
N GLY A 219 -9.63 -15.23 -16.28
CA GLY A 219 -11.06 -15.08 -16.04
C GLY A 219 -11.77 -16.38 -15.66
N VAL A 220 -11.01 -17.39 -15.22
CA VAL A 220 -11.51 -18.72 -14.88
C VAL A 220 -11.55 -18.84 -13.34
N ASP A 221 -12.77 -18.90 -12.79
CA ASP A 221 -13.09 -19.43 -11.45
C ASP A 221 -12.76 -18.67 -10.15
N ASP A 222 -12.25 -17.43 -10.19
CA ASP A 222 -12.04 -16.73 -8.92
C ASP A 222 -13.31 -16.10 -8.30
N LYS A 223 -13.55 -16.46 -7.03
CA LYS A 223 -14.60 -15.85 -6.19
C LYS A 223 -14.01 -15.04 -5.03
N ILE A 224 -12.74 -15.24 -4.68
CA ILE A 224 -12.12 -14.64 -3.49
C ILE A 224 -11.85 -13.16 -3.76
N PHE A 225 -11.20 -12.83 -4.87
CA PHE A 225 -10.79 -11.46 -5.18
C PHE A 225 -11.97 -10.51 -5.43
N PRO A 226 -12.99 -10.83 -6.25
CA PRO A 226 -14.17 -9.98 -6.39
C PRO A 226 -14.91 -9.74 -5.06
N THR A 227 -14.99 -10.77 -4.21
CA THR A 227 -15.63 -10.67 -2.89
C THR A 227 -14.80 -9.75 -1.97
N LEU A 228 -13.48 -9.90 -1.97
CA LEU A 228 -12.56 -9.10 -1.19
C LEU A 228 -12.59 -7.62 -1.64
N LYS A 229 -12.47 -7.36 -2.94
CA LYS A 229 -12.58 -6.01 -3.53
C LYS A 229 -13.90 -5.34 -3.18
N SER A 230 -15.01 -6.10 -3.27
CA SER A 230 -16.32 -5.62 -2.84
C SER A 230 -16.36 -5.27 -1.36
N ALA A 231 -15.72 -6.06 -0.49
CA ALA A 231 -15.65 -5.78 0.94
C ALA A 231 -14.85 -4.50 1.21
N ILE A 232 -13.67 -4.35 0.62
CA ILE A 232 -12.77 -3.19 0.78
C ILE A 232 -13.43 -1.89 0.33
N SER A 233 -14.15 -1.90 -0.80
CA SER A 233 -14.88 -0.74 -1.30
C SER A 233 -16.00 -0.24 -0.36
N LEU A 234 -16.40 -1.07 0.61
CA LEU A 234 -17.33 -0.74 1.69
C LEU A 234 -16.63 -0.40 3.00
N LEU A 235 -15.30 -0.42 3.09
CA LEU A 235 -14.52 0.00 4.25
C LEU A 235 -13.96 1.40 4.03
N VAL A 236 -13.28 1.55 2.89
CA VAL A 236 -12.60 2.78 2.52
C VAL A 236 -13.63 3.75 2.00
N THR A 237 -13.86 4.80 2.78
CA THR A 237 -14.65 5.95 2.33
C THR A 237 -13.70 7.11 2.17
N ASP A 238 -13.40 7.41 0.92
CA ASP A 238 -12.86 8.70 0.55
C ASP A 238 -14.01 9.72 0.45
N TRP A 239 -13.65 10.99 0.24
CA TRP A 239 -14.60 12.09 0.09
C TRP A 239 -14.99 12.32 -1.38
N SER A 240 -14.76 11.35 -2.27
CA SER A 240 -15.19 11.46 -3.67
C SER A 240 -16.72 11.38 -3.79
N PRO A 241 -17.32 12.02 -4.81
CA PRO A 241 -18.77 12.02 -4.99
C PRO A 241 -19.41 10.61 -5.00
N PRO A 242 -18.82 9.55 -5.62
CA PRO A 242 -19.36 8.19 -5.58
C PRO A 242 -19.37 7.51 -4.19
N GLN A 243 -18.64 8.08 -3.22
CA GLN A 243 -18.52 7.56 -1.85
C GLN A 243 -19.38 8.34 -0.84
N TRP A 244 -19.96 9.48 -1.25
CA TRP A 244 -20.82 10.30 -0.39
C TRP A 244 -22.02 9.50 0.13
N GLY A 245 -22.28 9.63 1.43
CA GLY A 245 -23.40 8.94 2.08
C GLY A 245 -23.20 7.43 2.26
N ARG A 246 -22.10 6.81 1.80
CA ARG A 246 -21.86 5.37 2.04
C ARG A 246 -21.72 5.04 3.52
N LEU A 247 -21.16 5.93 4.34
CA LEU A 247 -21.16 5.79 5.80
C LEU A 247 -22.56 5.86 6.41
N LEU A 248 -23.50 6.53 5.75
CA LEU A 248 -24.88 6.70 6.21
C LEU A 248 -25.79 5.56 5.73
N ASN A 249 -25.33 4.69 4.83
CA ASN A 249 -26.13 3.58 4.33
C ASN A 249 -26.38 2.53 5.44
N PRO A 250 -27.62 2.36 5.92
CA PRO A 250 -27.93 1.46 7.03
C PRO A 250 -27.66 -0.02 6.70
N PHE A 251 -27.66 -0.39 5.42
CA PHE A 251 -27.41 -1.76 4.97
C PHE A 251 -25.92 -2.07 4.79
N ARG A 252 -25.03 -1.09 4.92
CA ARG A 252 -23.58 -1.26 4.71
C ARG A 252 -23.00 -2.36 5.60
N HIS A 253 -23.30 -2.32 6.89
CA HIS A 253 -22.79 -3.32 7.84
C HIS A 253 -23.32 -4.73 7.57
N SER A 254 -24.59 -4.85 7.19
CA SER A 254 -25.19 -6.13 6.82
C SER A 254 -24.55 -6.71 5.55
N ARG A 255 -24.36 -5.87 4.52
CA ARG A 255 -23.69 -6.26 3.27
C ARG A 255 -22.25 -6.71 3.53
N LEU A 256 -21.50 -5.96 4.32
CA LEU A 256 -20.13 -6.31 4.66
C LEU A 256 -20.06 -7.60 5.49
N SER A 257 -20.98 -7.80 6.44
CA SER A 257 -21.09 -9.05 7.19
C SER A 257 -21.36 -10.25 6.27
N SER A 258 -22.21 -10.08 5.24
CA SER A 258 -22.45 -11.10 4.23
C SER A 258 -21.19 -11.43 3.42
N LEU A 259 -20.47 -10.40 2.93
CA LEU A 259 -19.21 -10.59 2.20
C LEU A 259 -18.14 -11.27 3.06
N ASN A 260 -18.03 -10.92 4.33
CA ASN A 260 -17.12 -11.58 5.27
C ASN A 260 -17.47 -13.06 5.48
N ARG A 261 -18.75 -13.41 5.56
CA ARG A 261 -19.18 -14.81 5.62
C ARG A 261 -18.81 -15.57 4.35
N GLN A 262 -18.96 -14.94 3.18
CA GLN A 262 -18.55 -15.54 1.90
C GLN A 262 -17.04 -15.78 1.84
N LEU A 263 -16.23 -14.76 2.18
CA LEU A 263 -14.77 -14.90 2.26
C LEU A 263 -14.36 -16.02 3.21
N ARG A 264 -15.00 -16.10 4.40
CA ARG A 264 -14.75 -17.18 5.35
C ARG A 264 -15.05 -18.54 4.75
N SER A 265 -16.21 -18.71 4.11
CA SER A 265 -16.60 -19.97 3.47
C SER A 265 -15.67 -20.41 2.33
N GLN A 266 -14.99 -19.47 1.69
CA GLN A 266 -14.04 -19.75 0.61
C GLN A 266 -12.64 -20.07 1.14
N LEU A 267 -12.17 -19.36 2.17
CA LEU A 267 -10.82 -19.51 2.72
C LEU A 267 -10.70 -20.69 3.69
N GLN A 268 -11.75 -20.97 4.47
CA GLN A 268 -11.72 -22.01 5.50
C GLN A 268 -11.36 -23.40 4.93
N PRO A 269 -11.99 -23.89 3.85
CA PRO A 269 -11.64 -25.20 3.27
C PRO A 269 -10.18 -25.29 2.81
N LEU A 270 -9.61 -24.19 2.30
CA LEU A 270 -8.22 -24.15 1.85
C LEU A 270 -7.25 -24.27 3.03
N ILE A 271 -7.54 -23.60 4.13
CA ILE A 271 -6.74 -23.68 5.36
C ILE A 271 -6.84 -25.08 5.96
N GLU A 272 -8.04 -25.65 6.01
CA GLU A 272 -8.28 -27.00 6.54
C GLU A 272 -7.57 -28.06 5.71
N ALA A 273 -7.57 -27.95 4.38
CA ALA A 273 -6.84 -28.86 3.50
C ALA A 273 -5.32 -28.78 3.72
N GLN A 274 -4.76 -27.58 3.89
CA GLN A 274 -3.34 -27.42 4.21
C GLN A 274 -3.00 -27.92 5.62
N LEU A 275 -3.93 -27.77 6.57
CA LEU A 275 -3.80 -28.27 7.93
C LEU A 275 -3.77 -29.80 7.94
N GLN A 276 -4.62 -30.47 7.16
CA GLN A 276 -4.62 -31.94 7.07
C GLN A 276 -3.32 -32.48 6.48
N ASN A 277 -2.71 -31.75 5.55
CA ASN A 277 -1.48 -32.14 4.85
C ASN A 277 -0.20 -31.55 5.47
N HIS A 278 -0.25 -30.95 6.66
CA HIS A 278 0.89 -30.19 7.21
C HIS A 278 2.12 -31.04 7.58
N GLU A 279 1.92 -32.34 7.83
CA GLU A 279 2.98 -33.32 8.10
C GLU A 279 3.68 -33.80 6.82
N CYS A 280 3.03 -33.64 5.66
CA CYS A 280 3.63 -33.98 4.37
C CYS A 280 4.74 -32.98 4.04
N ASN A 281 5.94 -33.50 3.78
CA ASN A 281 7.09 -32.70 3.35
C ASN A 281 7.13 -32.48 1.82
N GLU A 282 6.13 -32.99 1.09
CA GLU A 282 6.03 -32.86 -0.35
C GLU A 282 5.25 -31.58 -0.72
N GLY A 283 5.79 -30.81 -1.67
CA GLY A 283 5.16 -29.60 -2.22
C GLY A 283 5.73 -28.26 -1.70
N PRO A 284 5.35 -27.14 -2.36
CA PRO A 284 5.82 -25.80 -2.02
C PRO A 284 5.38 -25.39 -0.61
N LYS A 285 6.31 -24.82 0.16
CA LYS A 285 6.07 -24.36 1.53
C LYS A 285 5.39 -23.00 1.51
N THR A 286 4.07 -23.01 1.32
CA THR A 286 3.25 -21.79 1.33
C THR A 286 3.39 -21.02 2.65
N VAL A 287 3.11 -19.72 2.63
CA VAL A 287 3.10 -18.88 3.83
C VAL A 287 2.18 -19.48 4.89
N ASN A 288 0.97 -19.88 4.49
CA ASN A 288 0.01 -20.47 5.41
C ASN A 288 0.44 -21.86 5.92
N GLY A 289 0.98 -22.71 5.05
CA GLY A 289 1.50 -24.03 5.45
C GLY A 289 2.68 -23.94 6.43
N LEU A 290 3.53 -22.91 6.32
CA LEU A 290 4.57 -22.66 7.32
C LEU A 290 4.02 -22.07 8.61
N ALA A 291 3.04 -21.17 8.52
CA ALA A 291 2.37 -20.62 9.71
C ALA A 291 1.69 -21.73 10.53
N ILE A 292 1.03 -22.69 9.86
CA ILE A 292 0.46 -23.89 10.47
C ILE A 292 1.54 -24.69 11.21
N ARG A 293 2.66 -25.00 10.54
CA ARG A 293 3.76 -25.77 11.14
C ARG A 293 4.38 -25.08 12.34
N THR A 294 4.61 -23.76 12.26
CA THR A 294 5.12 -22.96 13.38
C THR A 294 4.12 -22.96 14.53
N TYR A 295 2.82 -22.78 14.24
CA TYR A 295 1.78 -22.80 15.27
C TYR A 295 1.71 -24.14 16.00
N MET A 296 1.67 -25.24 15.26
CA MET A 296 1.61 -26.59 15.82
C MET A 296 2.85 -26.92 16.66
N LYS A 297 4.03 -26.48 16.22
CA LYS A 297 5.27 -26.70 16.96
C LYS A 297 5.34 -25.92 18.27
N GLU A 298 4.89 -24.66 18.27
CA GLU A 298 5.04 -23.76 19.43
C GLU A 298 3.86 -23.81 20.41
N TYR A 299 2.67 -24.11 19.91
CA TYR A 299 1.41 -24.01 20.66
C TYR A 299 0.55 -25.26 20.58
N GLY A 300 0.96 -26.28 19.81
CA GLY A 300 0.29 -27.58 19.80
C GLY A 300 0.50 -28.28 21.14
N SER A 301 -0.58 -28.85 21.70
CA SER A 301 -0.51 -29.64 22.92
C SER A 301 0.18 -30.98 22.63
N GLU A 302 1.24 -31.31 23.39
CA GLU A 302 1.79 -32.68 23.41
C GLU A 302 0.69 -33.65 23.88
N GLY A 303 0.12 -34.43 22.94
CA GLY A 303 -0.84 -35.50 23.25
C GLY A 303 -2.25 -35.36 22.67
N THR A 304 -2.57 -34.33 21.89
CA THR A 304 -3.80 -34.34 21.08
C THR A 304 -3.52 -34.91 19.70
N SER A 305 -3.34 -36.23 19.64
CA SER A 305 -3.50 -36.98 18.39
C SER A 305 -4.97 -36.90 17.95
N GLY A 306 -5.38 -35.81 17.32
CA GLY A 306 -6.76 -35.66 16.86
C GLY A 306 -7.13 -34.25 16.41
N SER A 307 -6.94 -33.97 15.12
CA SER A 307 -7.95 -33.45 14.16
C SER A 307 -8.94 -32.34 14.55
N THR A 308 -8.79 -31.66 15.70
CA THR A 308 -9.69 -30.58 16.12
C THR A 308 -8.96 -29.26 15.97
N ILE A 309 -9.40 -28.53 14.95
CA ILE A 309 -8.99 -27.17 14.63
C ILE A 309 -9.13 -26.31 15.88
N ASP A 310 -8.04 -25.72 16.35
CA ASP A 310 -8.14 -24.59 17.27
C ASP A 310 -8.90 -23.48 16.53
N SER A 311 -10.15 -23.25 16.94
CA SER A 311 -11.03 -22.26 16.31
C SER A 311 -10.40 -20.88 16.31
N ASP A 312 -9.57 -20.56 17.31
CA ASP A 312 -8.88 -19.29 17.40
C ASP A 312 -7.77 -19.18 16.35
N PHE A 313 -7.06 -20.28 16.06
CA PHE A 313 -6.07 -20.31 14.97
C PHE A 313 -6.72 -20.10 13.62
N LEU A 314 -7.80 -20.83 13.34
CA LEU A 314 -8.51 -20.70 12.07
C LEU A 314 -9.04 -19.28 11.88
N ASP A 315 -9.65 -18.71 12.91
CA ASP A 315 -10.15 -17.34 12.89
C ASP A 315 -9.04 -16.34 12.55
N VAL A 316 -7.95 -16.34 13.32
CA VAL A 316 -6.87 -15.36 13.13
C VAL A 316 -6.18 -15.56 11.78
N THR A 317 -6.03 -16.81 11.34
CA THR A 317 -5.47 -17.11 10.03
C THR A 317 -6.33 -16.51 8.93
N ILE A 318 -7.64 -16.78 8.91
CA ILE A 318 -8.57 -16.23 7.92
C ILE A 318 -8.49 -14.70 7.88
N GLU A 319 -8.46 -14.03 9.04
CA GLU A 319 -8.38 -12.56 9.07
C GLU A 319 -7.04 -12.02 8.54
N ASN A 320 -5.93 -12.73 8.76
CA ASN A 320 -4.65 -12.37 8.17
C ASN A 320 -4.58 -12.65 6.67
N LEU A 321 -5.15 -13.76 6.20
CA LEU A 321 -5.18 -14.09 4.76
C LEU A 321 -5.94 -13.03 3.96
N LYS A 322 -7.06 -12.51 4.48
CA LYS A 322 -7.78 -11.38 3.87
C LYS A 322 -6.86 -10.16 3.70
N ILE A 323 -6.05 -9.84 4.71
CA ILE A 323 -5.13 -8.70 4.67
C ILE A 323 -3.92 -8.96 3.79
N PHE A 324 -3.38 -10.17 3.74
CA PHE A 324 -2.29 -10.51 2.83
C PHE A 324 -2.74 -10.38 1.38
N LEU A 325 -3.87 -10.99 1.02
CA LEU A 325 -4.47 -10.87 -0.30
C LEU A 325 -4.73 -9.41 -0.66
N PHE A 326 -5.27 -8.60 0.25
CA PHE A 326 -5.50 -7.17 0.02
C PHE A 326 -4.20 -6.37 -0.16
N ALA A 327 -3.27 -6.46 0.78
CA ALA A 327 -2.10 -5.59 0.81
C ALA A 327 -1.05 -5.95 -0.26
N GLY A 328 -0.97 -7.23 -0.63
CA GLY A 328 0.12 -7.75 -1.48
C GLY A 328 -0.07 -7.58 -2.98
N HIS A 329 -1.30 -7.46 -3.48
CA HIS A 329 -1.54 -7.32 -4.93
C HIS A 329 -1.46 -5.85 -5.38
N ASP A 330 -2.20 -4.97 -4.73
CA ASP A 330 -2.42 -3.60 -5.19
C ASP A 330 -1.15 -2.74 -5.16
N THR A 331 -0.40 -2.82 -4.04
CA THR A 331 0.84 -2.06 -3.85
C THR A 331 1.94 -2.48 -4.84
N THR A 332 2.05 -3.78 -5.11
CA THR A 332 3.00 -4.34 -6.08
C THR A 332 2.59 -3.96 -7.50
N ALA A 333 1.29 -4.00 -7.81
CA ALA A 333 0.78 -3.65 -9.14
C ALA A 333 1.01 -2.18 -9.49
N SER A 334 0.70 -1.26 -8.58
CA SER A 334 0.98 0.17 -8.73
C SER A 334 2.48 0.42 -8.95
N THR A 335 3.34 -0.23 -8.15
CA THR A 335 4.80 -0.12 -8.30
C THR A 335 5.28 -0.60 -9.68
N LEU A 336 4.80 -1.76 -10.14
CA LEU A 336 5.22 -2.29 -11.44
C LEU A 336 4.75 -1.39 -12.60
N CYS A 337 3.55 -0.81 -12.51
CA CYS A 337 3.05 0.15 -13.48
C CYS A 337 3.99 1.36 -13.59
N PHE A 338 4.30 2.00 -12.46
CA PHE A 338 5.24 3.13 -12.48
C PHE A 338 6.63 2.74 -12.97
N ALA A 339 7.11 1.54 -12.64
CA ALA A 339 8.40 1.04 -13.14
C ALA A 339 8.41 0.96 -14.67
N TYR A 340 7.36 0.41 -15.30
CA TYR A 340 7.25 0.41 -16.77
C TYR A 340 7.19 1.81 -17.35
N ASN A 341 6.43 2.72 -16.73
CA ASN A 341 6.37 4.10 -17.18
C ASN A 341 7.74 4.80 -17.12
N TYR A 342 8.48 4.66 -16.01
CA TYR A 342 9.83 5.25 -15.91
C TYR A 342 10.80 4.61 -16.90
N LEU A 343 10.77 3.29 -17.10
CA LEU A 343 11.61 2.62 -18.09
C LEU A 343 11.34 3.10 -19.51
N TYR A 344 10.08 3.36 -19.87
CA TYR A 344 9.74 3.92 -21.17
C TYR A 344 10.31 5.34 -21.35
N GLN A 345 10.28 6.17 -20.30
CA GLN A 345 10.75 7.55 -20.35
C GLN A 345 12.28 7.68 -20.25
N HIS A 346 12.96 6.61 -19.82
CA HIS A 346 14.41 6.56 -19.62
C HIS A 346 15.02 5.38 -20.42
N PRO A 347 15.11 5.50 -21.76
CA PRO A 347 15.58 4.41 -22.62
C PRO A 347 17.03 3.98 -22.32
N ASP A 348 17.87 4.88 -21.82
CA ASP A 348 19.23 4.59 -21.37
C ASP A 348 19.25 3.68 -20.13
N VAL A 349 18.33 3.90 -19.19
CA VAL A 349 18.12 3.05 -18.01
C VAL A 349 17.59 1.68 -18.45
N LEU A 350 16.61 1.64 -19.36
CA LEU A 350 16.09 0.39 -19.89
C LEU A 350 17.17 -0.42 -20.62
N ALA A 351 18.06 0.23 -21.38
CA ALA A 351 19.19 -0.41 -22.03
C ALA A 351 20.15 -1.06 -21.01
N LYS A 352 20.53 -0.35 -19.95
CA LYS A 352 21.38 -0.89 -18.86
C LYS A 352 20.71 -2.07 -18.15
N LEU A 353 19.41 -1.98 -17.86
CA LEU A 353 18.66 -3.08 -17.28
C LEU A 353 18.69 -4.32 -18.18
N ARG A 354 18.51 -4.16 -19.48
CA ARG A 354 18.56 -5.28 -20.44
C ARG A 354 19.97 -5.90 -20.51
N VAL A 355 21.03 -5.09 -20.44
CA VAL A 355 22.41 -5.59 -20.33
C VAL A 355 22.62 -6.44 -19.07
N GLU A 356 22.12 -5.98 -17.92
CA GLU A 356 22.15 -6.79 -16.69
C GLU A 356 21.39 -8.12 -16.89
N HIS A 357 20.19 -8.06 -17.47
CA HIS A 357 19.39 -9.27 -17.70
C HIS A 357 20.09 -10.26 -18.61
N ASP A 358 20.71 -9.80 -19.70
CA ASP A 358 21.46 -10.67 -20.60
C ASP A 358 22.68 -11.30 -19.91
N ALA A 359 23.36 -10.56 -19.03
CA ALA A 359 24.51 -11.05 -18.27
C ALA A 359 24.13 -12.13 -17.24
N VAL A 360 23.02 -11.95 -16.53
CA VAL A 360 22.59 -12.85 -15.44
C VAL A 360 21.72 -14.01 -15.96
N LEU A 361 20.81 -13.73 -16.89
CA LEU A 361 19.79 -14.65 -17.38
C LEU A 361 20.10 -15.23 -18.76
N GLY A 362 21.29 -14.94 -19.30
CA GLY A 362 21.72 -15.36 -20.64
C GLY A 362 21.15 -14.47 -21.75
N THR A 363 21.83 -14.45 -22.89
CA THR A 363 21.52 -13.54 -24.02
C THR A 363 20.25 -13.88 -24.79
N ASP A 364 19.76 -15.12 -24.69
CA ASP A 364 18.49 -15.52 -25.27
C ASP A 364 17.35 -15.30 -24.25
N PRO A 365 16.36 -14.43 -24.55
CA PRO A 365 15.21 -14.20 -23.67
C PRO A 365 14.39 -15.45 -23.34
N SER A 366 14.34 -16.44 -24.25
CA SER A 366 13.61 -17.69 -24.03
C SER A 366 14.23 -18.56 -22.92
N ASP A 367 15.52 -18.35 -22.64
CA ASP A 367 16.32 -19.11 -21.68
C ASP A 367 16.07 -18.66 -20.22
N ALA A 368 15.54 -17.43 -20.04
CA ALA A 368 15.35 -16.82 -18.73
C ALA A 368 14.45 -17.65 -17.81
N THR A 369 13.33 -18.14 -18.32
CA THR A 369 12.37 -18.97 -17.57
C THR A 369 13.04 -20.22 -17.02
N ARG A 370 13.77 -20.96 -17.86
CA ARG A 370 14.48 -22.18 -17.47
C ARG A 370 15.53 -21.88 -16.41
N ARG A 371 16.37 -20.87 -16.63
CA ARG A 371 17.45 -20.49 -15.71
C ARG A 371 16.93 -20.04 -14.35
N ILE A 372 15.88 -19.21 -14.30
CA ILE A 372 15.29 -18.77 -13.03
C ILE A 372 14.63 -19.95 -12.32
N SER A 373 13.99 -20.88 -13.04
CA SER A 373 13.40 -22.08 -12.43
C SER A 373 14.46 -23.02 -11.85
N GLU A 374 15.59 -23.21 -12.54
CA GLU A 374 16.70 -24.04 -12.09
C GLU A 374 17.50 -23.37 -10.95
N THR A 375 17.64 -22.04 -11.00
CA THR A 375 18.40 -21.25 -10.01
C THR A 375 17.64 -19.97 -9.66
N PRO A 376 16.61 -20.04 -8.78
CA PRO A 376 15.82 -18.88 -8.37
C PRO A 376 16.62 -17.73 -7.76
N THR A 377 17.78 -18.03 -7.17
CA THR A 377 18.70 -17.04 -6.58
C THR A 377 19.30 -16.09 -7.62
N LEU A 378 19.21 -16.39 -8.93
CA LEU A 378 19.58 -15.46 -9.99
C LEU A 378 18.82 -14.13 -9.90
N LEU A 379 17.57 -14.14 -9.45
CA LEU A 379 16.81 -12.91 -9.23
C LEU A 379 17.50 -11.98 -8.22
N ASN A 380 18.25 -12.52 -7.25
CA ASN A 380 18.97 -11.71 -6.25
C ASN A 380 20.22 -11.04 -6.83
N GLN A 381 20.67 -11.46 -8.02
CA GLN A 381 21.81 -10.88 -8.73
C GLN A 381 21.41 -9.73 -9.67
N LEU A 382 20.10 -9.47 -9.83
CA LEU A 382 19.56 -8.35 -10.62
C LEU A 382 19.62 -7.03 -9.82
N SER A 383 20.84 -6.58 -9.53
CA SER A 383 21.16 -5.41 -8.70
C SER A 383 20.61 -4.09 -9.25
N TYR A 384 20.76 -3.82 -10.55
CA TYR A 384 20.28 -2.64 -11.23
C TYR A 384 18.77 -2.66 -11.43
N THR A 385 18.19 -3.84 -11.70
CA THR A 385 16.73 -4.04 -11.66
C THR A 385 16.18 -3.72 -10.28
N THR A 386 16.87 -4.15 -9.22
CA THR A 386 16.51 -3.81 -7.83
C THR A 386 16.64 -2.31 -7.57
N ALA A 387 17.66 -1.67 -8.12
CA ALA A 387 17.84 -0.21 -8.04
C ALA A 387 16.68 0.55 -8.71
N ILE A 388 16.23 0.11 -9.88
CA ILE A 388 15.06 0.64 -10.59
C ILE A 388 13.78 0.50 -9.76
N ILE A 389 13.57 -0.68 -9.15
CA ILE A 389 12.41 -0.91 -8.27
C ILE A 389 12.46 0.03 -7.06
N LYS A 390 13.63 0.17 -6.42
CA LYS A 390 13.79 1.06 -5.26
C LYS A 390 13.59 2.52 -5.63
N GLU A 391 14.10 2.98 -6.76
CA GLU A 391 13.89 4.35 -7.23
C GLU A 391 12.43 4.61 -7.58
N THR A 392 11.75 3.62 -8.17
CA THR A 392 10.30 3.69 -8.41
C THR A 392 9.53 3.82 -7.09
N LEU A 393 9.84 2.99 -6.10
CA LEU A 393 9.23 3.04 -4.77
C LEU A 393 9.56 4.32 -3.99
N ARG A 394 10.70 4.97 -4.28
CA ARG A 394 11.06 6.27 -3.70
C ARG A 394 10.21 7.38 -4.30
N LEU A 395 10.10 7.42 -5.63
CA LEU A 395 9.31 8.45 -6.31
C LEU A 395 7.81 8.25 -6.08
N GLU A 396 7.35 7.00 -6.11
CA GLU A 396 5.94 6.59 -6.09
C GLU A 396 5.65 5.55 -4.99
N PRO A 397 5.90 5.86 -3.69
CA PRO A 397 5.57 4.93 -2.61
C PRO A 397 4.05 4.70 -2.58
N PRO A 398 3.55 3.46 -2.52
CA PRO A 398 2.10 3.20 -2.61
C PRO A 398 1.29 3.80 -1.45
N ILE A 399 1.87 3.89 -0.25
CA ILE A 399 1.18 4.36 0.94
C ILE A 399 2.14 4.93 2.01
N GLY A 400 1.64 5.86 2.83
CA GLY A 400 2.30 6.30 4.07
C GLY A 400 1.78 5.58 5.32
N SER A 401 2.20 6.00 6.53
CA SER A 401 1.74 5.35 7.77
C SER A 401 1.19 6.34 8.79
N CYS A 402 -0.04 6.09 9.26
CA CYS A 402 -0.69 6.82 10.35
C CYS A 402 -0.60 6.08 11.68
N ARG A 403 -0.04 6.72 12.71
CA ARG A 403 0.05 6.22 14.08
C ARG A 403 -0.70 7.10 15.08
N GLU A 404 -0.96 6.55 16.25
CA GLU A 404 -1.64 7.23 17.35
C GLU A 404 -0.66 7.97 18.27
N GLY A 405 -0.95 9.25 18.52
CA GLY A 405 -0.30 10.03 19.57
C GLY A 405 -0.80 9.68 20.98
N SER A 406 -0.27 10.34 22.01
CA SER A 406 -0.79 10.22 23.39
C SER A 406 -0.32 11.37 24.27
N PRO A 407 -1.01 11.67 25.39
CA PRO A 407 -0.61 12.74 26.32
C PRO A 407 0.79 12.56 26.93
N THR A 408 1.28 11.33 27.00
CA THR A 408 2.59 10.97 27.57
C THR A 408 3.69 10.80 26.53
N PHE A 409 3.40 11.05 25.24
CA PHE A 409 4.37 10.86 24.16
C PHE A 409 4.61 12.17 23.44
N PHE A 410 5.86 12.60 23.43
CA PHE A 410 6.33 13.78 22.69
C PHE A 410 7.38 13.33 21.69
N LEU A 411 7.31 13.88 20.48
CA LEU A 411 8.41 13.76 19.53
C LEU A 411 9.44 14.83 19.87
N ARG A 412 10.70 14.56 19.55
CA ARG A 412 11.79 15.52 19.67
C ARG A 412 12.29 15.86 18.29
N HIS A 413 12.28 17.14 17.92
CA HIS A 413 12.90 17.58 16.67
C HIS A 413 14.42 17.31 16.75
N PRO A 414 15.02 16.60 15.78
CA PRO A 414 16.42 16.17 15.88
C PRO A 414 17.40 17.34 15.89
N GLU A 415 17.10 18.42 15.16
CA GLU A 415 18.01 19.57 15.05
C GLU A 415 17.76 20.66 16.10
N THR A 416 16.52 21.10 16.28
CA THR A 416 16.18 22.15 17.25
C THR A 416 16.04 21.63 18.68
N GLY A 417 15.88 20.32 18.88
CA GLY A 417 15.59 19.70 20.16
C GLY A 417 14.18 19.98 20.71
N GLN A 418 13.33 20.71 19.96
CA GLN A 418 11.98 21.07 20.37
C GLN A 418 11.13 19.84 20.68
N GLN A 419 10.39 19.89 21.79
CA GLN A 419 9.40 18.88 22.15
C GLN A 419 8.08 19.17 21.43
N LEU A 420 7.57 18.16 20.75
CA LEU A 420 6.44 18.23 19.84
C LEU A 420 5.31 17.36 20.42
N PRO A 421 4.18 17.93 20.86
CA PRO A 421 3.07 17.19 21.43
C PRO A 421 2.42 16.28 20.38
N THR A 422 2.09 15.06 20.76
CA THR A 422 1.41 14.09 19.88
C THR A 422 -0.05 13.88 20.24
N ASP A 423 -0.45 14.23 21.47
CA ASP A 423 -1.81 14.02 21.96
C ASP A 423 -2.85 14.70 21.09
N GLY A 424 -3.92 13.97 20.75
CA GLY A 424 -4.99 14.44 19.88
C GLY A 424 -4.63 14.62 18.40
N PHE A 425 -3.43 14.21 17.98
CA PHE A 425 -2.99 14.26 16.58
C PHE A 425 -2.80 12.87 15.96
N ILE A 426 -3.17 12.71 14.69
CA ILE A 426 -2.66 11.63 13.85
C ILE A 426 -1.16 11.88 13.62
N LEU A 427 -0.32 10.89 13.89
CA LEU A 427 1.10 10.94 13.53
C LEU A 427 1.28 10.33 12.14
N PHE A 428 1.45 11.18 11.13
CA PHE A 428 1.55 10.73 9.74
C PHE A 428 3.00 10.75 9.23
N SER A 429 3.55 9.55 8.98
CA SER A 429 4.80 9.35 8.25
C SER A 429 4.51 9.52 6.76
N ALA A 430 4.81 10.69 6.21
CA ALA A 430 4.52 11.04 4.82
C ALA A 430 5.67 10.56 3.91
N SER A 431 5.70 9.26 3.60
CA SER A 431 6.75 8.62 2.79
C SER A 431 7.05 9.39 1.50
N LYS A 432 6.03 9.77 0.72
CA LYS A 432 6.16 10.58 -0.50
C LYS A 432 6.98 11.86 -0.30
N ALA A 433 6.68 12.61 0.76
CA ALA A 433 7.36 13.86 1.08
C ALA A 433 8.77 13.62 1.66
N ILE A 434 8.96 12.59 2.51
CA ILE A 434 10.31 12.19 2.98
C ILE A 434 11.20 11.84 1.78
N HIS A 435 10.65 11.10 0.82
CA HIS A 435 11.37 10.57 -0.33
C HIS A 435 11.70 11.61 -1.39
N ARG A 436 11.02 12.77 -1.37
CA ARG A 436 11.27 13.91 -2.27
C ARG A 436 11.86 15.13 -1.56
N ASN A 437 12.21 15.01 -0.28
CA ASN A 437 12.84 16.10 0.46
C ASN A 437 14.31 16.27 0.03
N SER A 438 14.65 17.43 -0.52
CA SER A 438 15.98 17.78 -1.03
C SER A 438 17.09 17.77 0.04
N LYS A 439 16.71 17.82 1.33
CA LYS A 439 17.65 17.66 2.45
C LYS A 439 18.25 16.26 2.54
N PHE A 440 17.50 15.24 2.10
CA PHE A 440 17.90 13.84 2.21
C PHE A 440 18.19 13.18 0.85
N TRP A 441 17.72 13.79 -0.24
CA TRP A 441 17.84 13.26 -1.60
C TRP A 441 18.35 14.33 -2.57
N SER A 442 19.50 14.06 -3.21
CA SER A 442 19.98 14.90 -4.31
C SER A 442 19.06 14.76 -5.52
N GLU A 443 18.72 15.88 -6.18
CA GLU A 443 17.84 15.90 -7.35
C GLU A 443 16.56 15.04 -7.13
N PRO A 444 15.77 15.36 -6.08
CA PRO A 444 14.77 14.46 -5.50
C PRO A 444 13.66 14.07 -6.48
N ASP A 445 13.39 14.90 -7.49
CA ASP A 445 12.34 14.66 -8.46
C ASP A 445 12.78 13.83 -9.67
N LYS A 446 14.09 13.64 -9.88
CA LYS A 446 14.61 12.85 -11.00
C LYS A 446 14.60 11.36 -10.68
N PHE A 447 14.34 10.54 -11.70
CA PHE A 447 14.51 9.10 -11.64
C PHE A 447 15.97 8.72 -11.92
N ILE A 448 16.72 8.35 -10.88
CA ILE A 448 18.13 7.94 -11.02
C ILE A 448 18.34 6.64 -10.23
N PRO A 449 18.25 5.47 -10.88
CA PRO A 449 18.52 4.19 -10.23
C PRO A 449 19.93 4.07 -9.65
N GLU A 450 20.92 4.74 -10.24
CA GLU A 450 22.32 4.67 -9.83
C GLU A 450 22.55 5.06 -8.37
N ARG A 451 21.64 5.84 -7.76
CA ARG A 451 21.65 6.19 -6.32
C ARG A 451 21.65 4.98 -5.38
N TRP A 452 21.21 3.82 -5.87
CA TRP A 452 21.05 2.59 -5.10
C TRP A 452 22.23 1.62 -5.24
N LEU A 453 23.19 1.95 -6.10
CA LEU A 453 24.43 1.20 -6.25
C LEU A 453 25.43 1.55 -5.14
N ASP A 454 25.26 2.72 -4.54
CA ASP A 454 25.97 3.16 -3.33
C ASP A 454 25.04 3.13 -2.10
N PRO A 455 25.59 3.10 -0.87
CA PRO A 455 24.80 3.21 0.34
C PRO A 455 24.00 4.53 0.41
N VAL A 456 22.72 4.44 0.76
CA VAL A 456 21.86 5.62 0.98
C VAL A 456 22.43 6.48 2.12
N ALA A 457 22.63 7.77 1.84
CA ALA A 457 23.34 8.67 2.75
C ALA A 457 22.66 8.84 4.12
N HIS A 458 21.33 9.04 4.14
CA HIS A 458 20.61 9.30 5.39
C HIS A 458 19.84 8.08 5.88
N LYS A 459 20.17 7.64 7.10
CA LYS A 459 19.47 6.55 7.78
C LYS A 459 17.98 6.89 7.88
N ASN A 460 17.11 5.90 7.70
CA ASN A 460 15.65 6.09 7.74
C ASN A 460 15.04 6.91 6.58
N ALA A 461 15.79 7.39 5.58
CA ALA A 461 15.19 8.17 4.50
C ALA A 461 14.34 7.32 3.55
N PHE A 462 14.80 6.12 3.18
CA PHE A 462 14.04 5.19 2.34
C PHE A 462 13.11 4.33 3.18
N ARG A 463 11.80 4.45 2.94
CA ARG A 463 10.74 3.86 3.78
C ARG A 463 9.46 3.40 3.05
N PRO A 464 9.51 2.87 1.82
CA PRO A 464 8.27 2.43 1.13
C PRO A 464 7.59 1.24 1.82
N PHE A 465 8.34 0.45 2.59
CA PHE A 465 7.84 -0.68 3.39
C PHE A 465 7.69 -0.35 4.88
N GLU A 466 7.85 0.93 5.24
CA GLU A 466 8.14 1.41 6.59
C GLU A 466 9.30 0.69 7.29
N LEU A 467 9.64 1.14 8.51
CA LEU A 467 10.77 0.63 9.27
C LEU A 467 10.36 0.32 10.72
N GLY A 468 11.13 -0.56 11.36
CA GLY A 468 10.93 -0.96 12.76
C GLY A 468 10.12 -2.25 12.90
N PRO A 469 9.63 -2.56 14.12
CA PRO A 469 8.93 -3.82 14.41
C PRO A 469 7.72 -4.07 13.51
N ARG A 470 7.10 -3.00 13.01
CA ARG A 470 5.88 -3.03 12.18
C ARG A 470 6.17 -2.85 10.68
N GLY A 471 7.42 -3.05 10.25
CA GLY A 471 7.80 -3.07 8.84
C GLY A 471 7.03 -4.15 8.06
N CYS A 472 6.88 -3.93 6.75
CA CYS A 472 6.16 -4.82 5.86
C CYS A 472 6.67 -6.26 5.98
N ILE A 473 5.76 -7.22 6.21
CA ILE A 473 6.14 -8.64 6.22
C ILE A 473 6.41 -9.17 4.81
N GLY A 474 5.68 -8.65 3.81
CA GLY A 474 5.75 -9.10 2.43
C GLY A 474 6.81 -8.39 1.58
N GLN A 475 7.77 -7.66 2.18
CA GLN A 475 8.77 -6.91 1.42
C GLN A 475 9.58 -7.81 0.48
N GLU A 476 10.05 -8.96 0.96
CA GLU A 476 10.84 -9.90 0.16
C GLU A 476 10.01 -10.52 -0.97
N LEU A 477 8.73 -10.80 -0.72
CA LEU A 477 7.80 -11.28 -1.73
C LEU A 477 7.63 -10.24 -2.84
N ALA A 478 7.27 -9.00 -2.49
CA ALA A 478 7.05 -7.92 -3.44
C ALA A 478 8.31 -7.63 -4.29
N LEU A 479 9.49 -7.57 -3.67
CA LEU A 479 10.74 -7.36 -4.41
C LEU A 479 11.06 -8.52 -5.35
N THR A 480 10.80 -9.76 -4.94
CA THR A 480 11.04 -10.95 -5.79
C THR A 480 10.08 -10.97 -6.98
N GLU A 481 8.81 -10.70 -6.72
CA GLU A 481 7.77 -10.60 -7.73
C GLU A 481 8.05 -9.50 -8.76
N LEU A 482 8.39 -8.28 -8.32
CA LEU A 482 8.73 -7.18 -9.22
C LEU A 482 9.94 -7.50 -10.10
N ARG A 483 11.00 -8.10 -9.53
CA ARG A 483 12.18 -8.53 -10.30
C ARG A 483 11.81 -9.58 -11.33
N LEU A 484 11.02 -10.58 -10.95
CA LEU A 484 10.58 -11.65 -11.84
C LEU A 484 9.75 -11.09 -13.00
N LEU A 485 8.73 -10.28 -12.72
CA LEU A 485 7.84 -9.73 -13.74
C LEU A 485 8.58 -8.81 -14.70
N LEU A 486 9.52 -7.97 -14.21
CA LEU A 486 10.38 -7.17 -15.08
C LEU A 486 11.30 -8.06 -15.93
N ALA A 487 11.98 -9.03 -15.33
CA ALA A 487 12.89 -9.95 -16.02
C ALA A 487 12.22 -10.73 -17.16
N MET A 488 10.94 -11.07 -17.00
CA MET A 488 10.19 -11.85 -17.99
C MET A 488 9.59 -11.02 -19.12
N THR A 489 9.50 -9.71 -18.99
CA THR A 489 8.73 -8.86 -19.93
C THR A 489 9.61 -7.90 -20.71
N VAL A 490 10.48 -7.14 -20.05
CA VAL A 490 11.16 -5.98 -20.65
C VAL A 490 12.22 -6.34 -21.70
N ARG A 491 12.67 -7.60 -21.75
CA ARG A 491 13.64 -8.08 -22.76
C ARG A 491 13.02 -8.24 -24.14
N GLU A 492 11.73 -8.55 -24.21
CA GLU A 492 10.98 -8.90 -25.42
C GLU A 492 9.88 -7.89 -25.77
N LEU A 493 9.42 -7.13 -24.79
CA LEU A 493 8.27 -6.24 -24.92
C LEU A 493 8.65 -4.79 -24.61
N GLU A 494 7.96 -3.89 -25.29
CA GLU A 494 7.95 -2.45 -25.02
C GLU A 494 6.55 -2.07 -24.57
N ILE A 495 6.44 -1.58 -23.33
CA ILE A 495 5.18 -1.14 -22.74
C ILE A 495 5.16 0.38 -22.87
N VAL A 496 4.24 0.88 -23.69
CA VAL A 496 4.19 2.26 -24.13
C VAL A 496 2.97 2.94 -23.50
N PRO A 497 3.14 3.92 -22.60
CA PRO A 497 2.05 4.74 -22.08
C PRO A 497 1.26 5.39 -23.22
N ALA A 498 -0.07 5.23 -23.18
CA ALA A 498 -1.02 5.67 -24.19
C ALA A 498 -1.95 6.77 -23.65
N TYR A 499 -1.39 7.68 -22.86
CA TYR A 499 -2.08 8.89 -22.40
C TYR A 499 -2.34 9.82 -23.58
N LYS A 500 -3.45 10.57 -23.52
CA LYS A 500 -3.81 11.57 -24.55
C LYS A 500 -3.08 12.87 -24.26
N GLU A 501 -2.73 13.66 -25.27
CA GLU A 501 -2.06 14.97 -25.08
C GLU A 501 -2.80 15.92 -24.12
N LYS A 502 -4.14 15.83 -24.09
CA LYS A 502 -5.00 16.64 -23.21
C LYS A 502 -5.12 16.11 -21.77
N ASP A 503 -4.49 14.98 -21.48
CA ASP A 503 -4.53 14.40 -20.14
C ASP A 503 -3.65 15.23 -19.19
N GLU A 504 -4.08 15.32 -17.94
CA GLU A 504 -3.42 16.14 -16.93
C GLU A 504 -1.99 15.64 -16.64
N VAL A 505 -1.14 16.57 -16.21
CA VAL A 505 0.27 16.34 -15.95
C VAL A 505 0.59 16.75 -14.52
N LEU A 506 1.31 15.91 -13.79
CA LEU A 506 1.85 16.22 -12.48
C LEU A 506 3.37 16.08 -12.51
N LEU A 507 4.08 17.15 -12.12
CA LEU A 507 5.56 17.18 -12.08
C LEU A 507 6.24 16.74 -13.39
N GLY A 508 5.60 17.00 -14.54
CA GLY A 508 6.12 16.64 -15.86
C GLY A 508 5.68 15.26 -16.38
N TYR A 509 4.91 14.49 -15.58
CA TYR A 509 4.46 13.15 -15.93
C TYR A 509 2.94 13.07 -16.06
N GLN A 510 2.43 12.40 -17.09
CA GLN A 510 1.00 12.07 -17.23
C GLN A 510 0.59 10.90 -16.33
N ALA A 511 1.51 9.97 -16.08
CA ALA A 511 1.37 8.94 -15.08
C ALA A 511 1.73 9.52 -13.70
N TYR A 512 0.73 9.68 -12.83
CA TYR A 512 0.92 10.13 -11.46
C TYR A 512 -0.01 9.38 -10.51
N GLN A 513 0.24 9.52 -9.22
CA GLN A 513 -0.56 8.90 -8.17
C GLN A 513 -1.92 9.60 -7.99
N ALA A 514 -2.98 8.93 -8.42
CA ALA A 514 -4.37 9.34 -8.33
C ALA A 514 -5.14 8.56 -7.24
N GLN A 515 -6.23 9.16 -6.77
CA GLN A 515 -7.20 8.59 -5.87
C GLN A 515 -8.24 7.79 -6.67
N MET A 516 -8.28 6.48 -6.45
CA MET A 516 -9.34 5.65 -6.97
C MET A 516 -10.47 5.49 -5.93
N PRO A 517 -11.75 5.64 -6.32
CA PRO A 517 -12.85 5.54 -5.38
C PRO A 517 -12.91 4.17 -4.69
N GLY A 518 -12.86 4.17 -3.35
CA GLY A 518 -12.97 2.96 -2.55
C GLY A 518 -11.68 2.15 -2.43
N GLU A 519 -10.56 2.71 -2.86
CA GLU A 519 -9.23 2.13 -2.68
C GLU A 519 -8.40 2.94 -1.69
N LEU A 520 -7.49 2.26 -0.98
CA LEU A 520 -6.68 2.87 0.09
C LEU A 520 -5.33 3.39 -0.41
N THR A 521 -4.75 2.73 -1.41
CA THR A 521 -3.40 3.03 -1.88
C THR A 521 -3.44 4.05 -3.01
N ALA A 522 -2.27 4.59 -3.36
CA ALA A 522 -2.15 5.47 -4.49
C ALA A 522 -1.99 4.68 -5.80
N HIS A 523 -2.88 4.94 -6.75
CA HIS A 523 -2.95 4.24 -8.04
C HIS A 523 -2.41 5.11 -9.18
N PRO A 524 -1.90 4.55 -10.27
CA PRO A 524 -1.60 5.32 -11.48
C PRO A 524 -2.85 5.99 -12.05
N SER A 525 -2.72 7.25 -12.45
CA SER A 525 -3.77 8.03 -13.12
C SER A 525 -4.36 7.25 -14.29
N LYS A 526 -5.69 7.19 -14.34
CA LYS A 526 -6.46 6.47 -15.37
C LYS A 526 -6.15 4.97 -15.51
N GLY A 527 -5.59 4.33 -14.47
CA GLY A 527 -5.19 2.92 -14.51
C GLY A 527 -3.99 2.64 -15.42
N MET A 528 -3.22 3.67 -15.76
CA MET A 528 -2.10 3.65 -16.70
C MET A 528 -2.45 3.02 -18.06
N PRO A 529 -3.14 3.74 -18.96
CA PRO A 529 -3.43 3.23 -20.30
C PRO A 529 -2.12 2.96 -21.04
N VAL A 530 -1.98 1.77 -21.62
CA VAL A 530 -0.79 1.40 -22.41
C VAL A 530 -1.16 0.67 -23.69
N THR A 531 -0.29 0.80 -24.69
CA THR A 531 -0.13 -0.17 -25.77
C THR A 531 1.13 -1.00 -25.54
N VAL A 532 1.18 -2.22 -26.07
CA VAL A 532 2.38 -3.07 -25.99
C VAL A 532 2.91 -3.29 -27.40
N CYS A 533 4.23 -3.32 -27.56
CA CYS A 533 4.89 -3.65 -28.82
C CYS A 533 5.92 -4.76 -28.58
N LEU A 534 6.16 -5.60 -29.59
CA LEU A 534 7.32 -6.47 -29.60
C LEU A 534 8.57 -5.60 -29.78
N ARG A 535 9.61 -5.86 -28.99
CA ARG A 535 10.91 -5.22 -29.15
C ARG A 535 11.43 -5.52 -30.56
N LYS A 536 11.76 -4.47 -31.32
CA LYS A 536 12.45 -4.64 -32.60
C LYS A 536 13.88 -5.09 -32.33
N ALA A 537 14.27 -6.26 -32.82
CA ALA A 537 15.67 -6.69 -32.83
C ALA A 537 16.45 -5.74 -33.75
N GLY A 538 17.23 -4.80 -33.20
CA GLY A 538 18.15 -4.01 -34.03
C GLY A 538 18.58 -2.61 -33.56
N ASN A 539 17.89 -1.95 -32.63
CA ASN A 539 18.34 -0.60 -32.21
C ASN A 539 19.34 -0.67 -31.04
N THR A 540 20.56 -1.12 -31.34
CA THR A 540 21.75 -0.44 -30.79
C THR A 540 21.76 0.96 -31.38
N HIS A 541 21.23 1.93 -30.63
CA HIS A 541 21.39 3.33 -30.96
C HIS A 541 22.87 3.69 -30.70
N GLU A 542 23.66 3.76 -31.77
CA GLU A 542 24.92 4.53 -31.79
C GLU A 542 24.68 6.00 -31.48
#